data_AF-A0AAD8RZG4-F1
#
_entry.id   AF-A0AAD8RZG4-F1
#
_cell.length_a   1.000
_cell.length_b   1.000
_cell.length_c   1.000
_cell.angle_alpha   90.00
_cell.angle_beta   90.00
_cell.angle_gamma   90.00
#
_symmetry.space_group_name_H-M   'P 1'
#
loop_
_entity.id
_entity.type
_entity.pdbx_description
1 polymer ?
#
loop_
_entity_poly.entity_id
_entity_poly.type
_entity_poly.pdbx_seq_one_letter_code
_entity_poly.pdbx_strand_id
1 'polypeptide(L)'
;MPPPPPPEAPTLPPELIEEIFLRLPPDEPEWLVRASLASKHWLGLLTGPAFRTRYRDFHGAPPMLGFLYTPIPGSSLTERFVSTTKFGTRARDMEDWGVCCLDYDAWDCRHGRVLLCDIYLSPNLL
;
A
#
# COMPACT_ATOMS: atom_id res chain seq x y z
N MET A 1 -38.66 21.82 23.04
CA MET A 1 -38.32 21.79 21.60
C MET A 1 -36.98 21.07 21.45
N PRO A 2 -36.84 20.08 20.57
CA PRO A 2 -35.52 19.56 20.22
C PRO A 2 -34.71 20.67 19.53
N PRO A 3 -33.38 20.70 19.70
CA PRO A 3 -32.54 21.67 19.00
C PRO A 3 -32.63 21.45 17.48
N PRO A 4 -32.55 22.52 16.67
CA PRO A 4 -32.52 22.38 15.23
C PRO A 4 -31.32 21.51 14.80
N PRO A 5 -31.47 20.68 13.75
CA PRO A 5 -30.37 19.87 13.25
C PRO A 5 -29.18 20.77 12.88
N PRO A 6 -27.94 20.29 13.09
CA PRO A 6 -26.76 21.03 12.67
C PRO A 6 -26.85 21.37 11.18
N PRO A 7 -26.42 22.57 10.76
CA PRO A 7 -26.36 22.89 9.34
C PRO A 7 -25.50 21.87 8.61
N GLU A 8 -26.02 21.32 7.51
CA GLU A 8 -25.26 20.41 6.65
C GLU A 8 -24.03 21.16 6.13
N ALA A 9 -22.85 20.62 6.39
CA ALA A 9 -21.62 21.18 5.85
C ALA A 9 -21.65 21.08 4.32
N PRO A 10 -21.28 22.14 3.59
CA PRO A 10 -21.23 22.09 2.13
C PRO A 10 -20.32 20.93 1.70
N THR A 11 -20.89 19.98 0.96
CA THR A 11 -20.16 18.81 0.48
C THR A 11 -19.49 19.16 -0.83
N LEU A 12 -18.15 19.07 -0.88
CA LEU A 12 -17.38 19.25 -2.11
C LEU A 12 -17.78 18.19 -3.15
N PRO A 13 -17.92 18.56 -4.43
CA PRO A 13 -18.07 17.59 -5.50
C PRO A 13 -16.94 16.55 -5.49
N PRO A 14 -17.23 15.27 -5.79
CA PRO A 14 -16.22 14.20 -5.82
C PRO A 14 -15.00 14.53 -6.67
N GLU A 15 -15.22 15.18 -7.82
CA GLU A 15 -14.17 15.59 -8.76
C GLU A 15 -13.15 16.53 -8.12
N LEU A 16 -13.61 17.46 -7.28
CA LEU A 16 -12.73 18.40 -6.58
C LEU A 16 -11.97 17.73 -5.44
N ILE A 17 -12.60 16.76 -4.76
CA ILE A 17 -11.94 15.95 -3.73
C ILE A 17 -10.81 15.12 -4.36
N GLU A 18 -11.08 14.45 -5.48
CA GLU A 18 -10.06 13.74 -6.25
C GLU A 18 -8.93 14.68 -6.67
N GLU A 19 -9.24 15.88 -7.17
CA GLU A 19 -8.24 16.87 -7.55
C GLU A 19 -7.34 17.36 -6.40
N ILE A 20 -7.86 17.40 -5.18
CA ILE A 20 -7.06 17.71 -3.98
C ILE A 20 -6.10 16.56 -3.70
N PHE A 21 -6.62 15.32 -3.66
CA PHE A 21 -5.80 14.14 -3.40
C PHE A 21 -4.80 13.84 -4.52
N LEU A 22 -5.13 14.20 -5.76
CA LEU A 22 -4.24 14.08 -6.91
C LEU A 22 -2.98 14.92 -6.75
N ARG A 23 -3.06 16.07 -6.06
CA ARG A 23 -1.93 16.97 -5.84
C ARG A 23 -1.05 16.56 -4.66
N LEU A 24 -1.41 15.50 -3.92
CA LEU A 24 -0.57 15.00 -2.84
C LEU A 24 0.68 14.30 -3.42
N PRO A 25 1.89 14.62 -2.89
CA PRO A 25 3.14 14.07 -3.34
C PRO A 25 3.18 12.54 -3.19
N PRO A 26 3.72 11.83 -4.19
CA PRO A 26 3.79 10.37 -4.17
C PRO A 26 4.76 9.83 -3.11
N ASP A 27 5.81 10.57 -2.75
CA ASP A 27 6.79 10.18 -1.74
C ASP A 27 6.28 10.23 -0.30
N GLU A 28 5.08 10.78 -0.09
CA GLU A 28 4.38 10.82 1.21
C GLU A 28 3.03 10.06 1.15
N PRO A 29 3.04 8.73 0.92
CA PRO A 29 1.81 7.94 0.76
C PRO A 29 0.92 7.92 2.01
N GLU A 30 1.46 8.29 3.18
CA GLU A 30 0.71 8.43 4.43
C GLU A 30 -0.52 9.32 4.32
N TRP A 31 -0.49 10.35 3.48
CA TRP A 31 -1.56 11.33 3.38
C TRP A 31 -2.80 10.71 2.73
N LEU A 32 -2.60 9.93 1.65
CA LEU A 32 -3.66 9.18 0.99
C LEU A 32 -4.23 8.07 1.89
N VAL A 33 -3.37 7.39 2.66
CA VAL A 33 -3.80 6.37 3.61
C VAL A 33 -4.67 7.00 4.72
N ARG A 34 -4.21 8.10 5.33
CA ARG A 34 -4.97 8.81 6.37
C ARG A 34 -6.30 9.32 5.84
N ALA A 35 -6.33 9.88 4.63
CA ALA A 35 -7.57 10.32 3.98
C ALA A 35 -8.55 9.15 3.76
N SER A 36 -8.05 8.01 3.28
CA SER A 36 -8.86 6.80 3.09
C SER A 36 -9.46 6.30 4.40
N LEU A 37 -8.73 6.38 5.51
CA LEU A 37 -9.20 5.96 6.83
C LEU A 37 -10.19 6.94 7.47
N ALA A 38 -10.14 8.21 7.09
CA ALA A 38 -11.01 9.25 7.67
C ALA A 38 -12.48 9.15 7.19
N SER A 39 -12.73 8.57 6.01
CA SER A 39 -14.07 8.51 5.43
C SER A 39 -14.25 7.37 4.44
N LYS A 40 -15.37 6.65 4.54
CA LYS A 40 -15.78 5.63 3.54
C LYS A 40 -15.97 6.24 2.15
N HIS A 41 -16.44 7.49 2.07
CA HIS A 41 -16.61 8.19 0.81
C HIS A 41 -15.24 8.45 0.14
N TRP A 42 -14.26 8.93 0.93
CA TRP A 42 -12.92 9.20 0.42
C TRP A 42 -12.18 7.91 0.06
N LEU A 43 -12.32 6.85 0.87
CA LEU A 43 -11.82 5.51 0.52
C LEU A 43 -12.34 5.06 -0.85
N GLY A 44 -13.63 5.22 -1.11
CA GLY A 44 -14.25 4.85 -2.39
C GLY A 44 -13.65 5.61 -3.58
N LEU A 45 -13.42 6.92 -3.44
CA LEU A 45 -12.78 7.74 -4.47
C LEU A 45 -11.32 7.31 -4.70
N LEU A 46 -10.53 7.22 -3.62
CA LEU A 46 -9.11 6.94 -3.67
C LEU A 46 -8.77 5.52 -4.16
N THR A 47 -9.65 4.55 -3.91
CA THR A 47 -9.46 3.16 -4.38
C THR A 47 -10.02 2.93 -5.79
N GLY A 48 -10.75 3.90 -6.33
CA GLY A 48 -11.39 3.82 -7.64
C GLY A 48 -10.40 3.74 -8.81
N PRO A 49 -10.75 3.05 -9.91
CA PRO A 49 -9.88 2.91 -11.07
C PRO A 49 -9.59 4.24 -11.79
N ALA A 50 -10.55 5.18 -11.76
CA ALA A 50 -10.39 6.51 -12.36
C ALA A 50 -9.31 7.33 -11.64
N PHE A 51 -9.43 7.48 -10.31
CA PHE A 51 -8.42 8.17 -9.50
C PHE A 51 -7.04 7.54 -9.66
N ARG A 52 -6.92 6.21 -9.56
CA ARG A 52 -5.63 5.50 -9.70
C ARG A 52 -4.97 5.72 -11.07
N THR A 53 -5.77 5.77 -12.13
CA THR A 53 -5.29 6.05 -13.49
C THR A 53 -4.79 7.49 -13.57
N ARG A 54 -5.61 8.46 -13.17
CA ARG A 54 -5.23 9.89 -13.15
C ARG A 54 -4.00 10.15 -12.29
N TYR A 55 -3.91 9.50 -11.13
CA TYR A 55 -2.79 9.63 -10.20
C TYR A 55 -1.47 9.17 -10.81
N ARG A 56 -1.47 8.00 -11.47
CA ARG A 56 -0.31 7.50 -12.20
C ARG A 56 0.01 8.37 -13.41
N ASP A 57 -0.99 8.85 -14.14
CA ASP A 57 -0.73 9.68 -15.33
C ASP A 57 -0.19 11.08 -14.94
N PHE A 58 -0.58 11.60 -13.78
CA PHE A 58 -0.12 12.89 -13.25
C PHE A 58 1.28 12.81 -12.60
N HIS A 59 1.54 11.78 -11.79
CA HIS A 59 2.82 11.62 -11.08
C HIS A 59 3.84 10.73 -11.81
N GLY A 60 3.40 10.00 -12.83
CA GLY A 60 4.21 9.03 -13.55
C GLY A 60 4.32 7.70 -12.82
N ALA A 61 5.54 7.16 -12.75
CA ALA A 61 5.79 5.89 -12.07
C ALA A 61 5.42 6.03 -10.58
N PRO A 62 4.64 5.09 -10.01
CA PRO A 62 4.32 5.11 -8.60
C PRO A 62 5.62 5.06 -7.77
N PRO A 63 5.63 5.69 -6.58
CA PRO A 63 6.78 5.69 -5.70
C PRO A 63 7.16 4.24 -5.38
N MET A 64 8.45 3.94 -5.42
CA MET A 64 8.93 2.66 -4.89
C MET A 64 8.59 2.61 -3.41
N LEU A 65 7.81 1.61 -2.98
CA LEU A 65 7.44 1.45 -1.57
C LEU A 65 8.52 0.70 -0.79
N GLY A 66 9.27 -0.16 -1.46
CA GLY A 66 10.40 -0.85 -0.88
C GLY A 66 10.90 -1.99 -1.76
N PHE A 67 11.87 -2.72 -1.23
CA PHE A 67 12.45 -3.90 -1.85
C PHE A 67 12.20 -5.12 -0.97
N LEU A 68 12.01 -6.27 -1.60
CA LEU A 68 11.99 -7.56 -0.93
C LEU A 68 13.29 -8.28 -1.23
N TYR A 69 13.85 -8.95 -0.23
CA TYR A 69 14.99 -9.84 -0.43
C TYR A 69 14.78 -11.19 0.23
N THR A 70 15.31 -12.23 -0.41
CA THR A 70 15.45 -13.54 0.22
C THR A 70 16.67 -13.53 1.14
N PRO A 71 16.51 -13.81 2.45
CA PRO A 71 17.64 -13.98 3.35
C PRO A 71 18.47 -15.21 2.93
N ILE A 72 19.78 -15.09 2.94
CA ILE A 72 20.69 -16.23 2.73
C ILE A 72 20.63 -17.12 3.98
N PRO A 73 20.59 -18.46 3.86
CA PRO A 73 20.66 -19.37 5.00
C PRO A 73 21.88 -19.06 5.88
N GLY A 74 21.65 -18.81 7.17
CA GLY A 74 22.69 -18.43 8.14
C GLY A 74 22.97 -16.93 8.27
N SER A 75 22.25 -16.07 7.53
CA SER A 75 22.29 -14.62 7.74
C SER A 75 21.40 -14.20 8.92
N SER A 76 21.84 -13.22 9.70
CA SER A 76 21.08 -12.64 10.83
C SER A 76 20.07 -11.57 10.39
N LEU A 77 19.79 -11.46 9.09
CA LEU A 77 18.88 -10.46 8.54
C LEU A 77 17.44 -10.87 8.82
N THR A 78 16.76 -10.11 9.67
CA THR A 78 15.38 -10.36 10.10
C THR A 78 14.33 -9.67 9.22
N GLU A 79 14.70 -8.63 8.48
CA GLU A 79 13.74 -7.75 7.79
C GLU A 79 13.65 -8.00 6.28
N ARG A 80 12.83 -8.96 5.79
CA ARG A 80 12.69 -9.25 4.35
C ARG A 80 12.25 -8.07 3.48
N PHE A 81 11.58 -7.07 4.04
CA PHE A 81 11.11 -5.89 3.33
C PHE A 81 11.86 -4.63 3.79
N VAL A 82 12.56 -3.98 2.87
CA VAL A 82 13.22 -2.70 3.10
C VAL A 82 12.34 -1.59 2.54
N SER A 83 11.71 -0.83 3.42
CA SER A 83 10.90 0.34 3.02
C SER A 83 11.80 1.42 2.42
N THR A 84 11.41 1.95 1.26
CA THR A 84 12.02 3.16 0.67
C THR A 84 11.29 4.43 1.07
N THR A 85 10.14 4.31 1.72
CA THR A 85 9.34 5.42 2.24
C THR A 85 9.47 5.54 3.75
N LYS A 86 9.40 6.77 4.28
CA LYS A 86 9.32 7.03 5.73
C LYS A 86 8.04 6.47 6.35
N PHE A 87 6.98 6.37 5.54
CA PHE A 87 5.82 5.56 5.84
C PHE A 87 6.21 4.08 5.72
N GLY A 88 6.82 3.55 6.76
CA GLY A 88 6.98 2.12 6.91
C GLY A 88 5.61 1.53 7.12
N THR A 89 5.02 0.92 6.08
CA THR A 89 4.11 -0.18 6.32
C THR A 89 4.95 -1.20 7.08
N ARG A 90 4.88 -1.18 8.42
CA ARG A 90 5.22 -2.36 9.19
C ARG A 90 4.40 -3.44 8.53
N ALA A 91 5.05 -4.35 7.83
CA ALA A 91 4.51 -5.67 7.54
C ALA A 91 4.34 -6.34 8.91
N ARG A 92 3.44 -5.78 9.73
CA ARG A 92 2.77 -6.51 10.79
C ARG A 92 2.28 -7.76 10.06
N ASP A 93 2.67 -8.91 10.59
CA ASP A 93 2.25 -10.24 10.14
C ASP A 93 3.25 -11.02 9.28
N MET A 94 4.51 -10.58 9.11
CA MET A 94 5.56 -11.56 8.76
C MET A 94 6.10 -12.29 10.00
N GLU A 95 5.91 -11.74 11.19
CA GLU A 95 6.28 -12.38 12.47
C GLU A 95 5.18 -13.31 13.02
N ASP A 96 3.90 -13.05 12.70
CA ASP A 96 2.75 -13.86 13.18
C ASP A 96 2.52 -15.14 12.36
N TRP A 97 3.18 -15.24 11.19
CA TRP A 97 3.20 -16.44 10.35
C TRP A 97 4.25 -17.45 10.83
N GLY A 98 4.15 -17.79 12.12
CA GLY A 98 5.06 -18.61 12.89
C GLY A 98 5.93 -19.55 12.05
N VAL A 99 7.24 -19.37 12.16
CA VAL A 99 8.28 -20.36 11.80
C VAL A 99 8.52 -20.62 10.30
N CYS A 100 7.64 -20.30 9.36
CA CYS A 100 7.85 -20.69 7.95
C CYS A 100 8.23 -19.54 6.99
N CYS A 101 8.41 -18.31 7.47
CA CYS A 101 8.76 -17.18 6.60
C CYS A 101 10.16 -17.30 5.97
N LEU A 102 11.06 -18.12 6.50
CA LEU A 102 12.34 -18.42 5.86
C LEU A 102 12.20 -19.36 4.66
N ASP A 103 11.06 -20.01 4.52
CA ASP A 103 10.84 -21.05 3.53
C ASP A 103 10.21 -20.53 2.24
N TYR A 104 10.11 -19.21 2.02
CA TYR A 104 9.51 -18.65 0.82
C TYR A 104 10.42 -17.67 0.11
N ASP A 105 10.57 -17.78 -1.20
CA ASP A 105 11.30 -16.82 -2.03
C ASP A 105 10.36 -15.85 -2.74
N ALA A 106 10.76 -14.58 -2.81
CA ALA A 106 10.06 -13.58 -3.63
C ALA A 106 10.46 -13.76 -5.10
N TRP A 107 9.55 -14.30 -5.91
CA TRP A 107 9.83 -14.63 -7.31
C TRP A 107 9.44 -13.50 -8.27
N ASP A 108 8.34 -12.80 -7.99
CA ASP A 108 7.82 -11.75 -8.86
C ASP A 108 7.07 -10.68 -8.07
N CYS A 109 7.01 -9.47 -8.60
CA CYS A 109 6.31 -8.33 -8.02
C CYS A 109 5.56 -7.57 -9.13
N ARG A 110 4.23 -7.65 -9.14
CA ARG A 110 3.39 -6.99 -10.14
C ARG A 110 2.14 -6.39 -9.53
N HIS A 111 1.80 -5.16 -9.94
CA HIS A 111 0.59 -4.45 -9.52
C HIS A 111 0.44 -4.26 -7.99
N GLY A 112 1.55 -4.07 -7.27
CA GLY A 112 1.54 -3.94 -5.81
C GLY A 112 1.28 -5.25 -5.07
N ARG A 113 1.48 -6.39 -5.74
CA ARG A 113 1.41 -7.74 -5.16
C ARG A 113 2.73 -8.46 -5.39
N VAL A 114 3.05 -9.37 -4.48
CA VAL A 114 4.29 -10.16 -4.45
C VAL A 114 3.92 -11.61 -4.59
N LEU A 115 4.60 -12.34 -5.46
CA LEU A 115 4.53 -13.79 -5.54
C LEU A 115 5.61 -14.39 -4.65
N LEU A 116 5.17 -15.14 -3.63
CA LEU A 116 6.03 -15.90 -2.72
C LEU A 116 5.92 -17.38 -3.08
N CYS A 117 7.05 -18.07 -3.19
CA CYS A 117 7.12 -19.50 -3.52
C CYS A 117 7.89 -20.26 -2.45
N ASP A 118 7.33 -21.39 -2.01
CA ASP A 118 7.96 -22.25 -1.01
C ASP A 118 9.25 -22.90 -1.57
N ILE A 119 10.35 -22.74 -0.85
CA ILE A 119 11.69 -23.23 -1.21
C ILE A 119 11.77 -24.75 -1.20
N TYR A 120 10.90 -25.45 -0.47
CA TYR A 120 10.87 -26.92 -0.42
C TYR A 120 9.92 -27.54 -1.44
N LEU A 121 9.02 -26.75 -2.01
CA LEU A 121 8.10 -27.20 -3.06
C LEU A 121 8.61 -26.94 -4.47
N SER A 122 9.78 -26.33 -4.66
CA SER A 122 10.41 -26.19 -5.97
C SER A 122 10.84 -27.57 -6.49
N PRO A 123 10.09 -28.22 -7.39
CA PRO A 123 10.51 -29.47 -7.97
C PRO A 123 11.48 -29.10 -9.10
N ASN A 124 12.77 -29.40 -8.93
CA ASN A 124 13.82 -29.40 -9.97
C ASN A 124 13.31 -28.92 -11.35
N LEU A 125 13.29 -27.62 -11.58
CA LEU A 125 13.05 -27.05 -12.91
C LEU A 125 14.42 -26.64 -13.45
N LEU A 126 15.04 -27.63 -14.11
CA LEU A 126 16.08 -27.61 -15.15
C LEU A 126 17.24 -26.60 -14.99
#